data_AF-A0A2P6V3E7-F1
#
_entry.id   AF-A0A2P6V3E7-F1
#
_cell.length_a   1.000
_cell.length_b   1.000
_cell.length_c   1.000
_cell.angle_alpha   90.00
_cell.angle_beta   90.00
_cell.angle_gamma   90.00
#
_symmetry.space_group_name_H-M   'P 1'
#
loop_
_entity.id
_entity.type
_entity.pdbx_description
1 polymer ?
#
loop_
_entity_poly.entity_id
_entity_poly.type
_entity_poly.pdbx_seq_one_letter_code
_entity_poly.pdbx_strand_id
1 'polypeptide(L)'
;MAALQRLTARAPAGLGPTAAAAAAPGGARPQQQQPLQRRRQRQQPGVALPVAQAARQRSHMLPRAQAAGRLLPWLFPKQQEEEAVVRTAGGAAPAAADTVRAYYDRYNARDIDGVLDLMAEDVYYHDMIYEDAFCGLPELTAYFKKVEALIPDDVRFVVEDLTEGDPRRCGVRWHVELTDDRGQSVEFPFSRGVSFYEVNDQGKIIYARDCVEPALKPGSSALGGIGVIAPLVRKLGPNANPAVLKTLPIASGLMWAFYAGYFLLVMLSTAAPGLPAWQTPPETLQTVLNESYNYFYINIGLAQLGLNPVPCIAEHPVSEALFNFVNAWSLMFWPVMVADPLGRRVPNKFPIWVGTQFLTNVFLPIYLALRLRPDPPAASADDASSGSGSAAAPAQAPPTALPSYAPIFGGVALAVGAVSVWWALEARPEAGDLAARWAYFSGLLASSRVDWAFGVDASLYAVWQAWLLGAAGAAPLYRFVPFFGMAAWLLRGSEQPDEPAA
;
A
#
# COMPACT_ATOMS: atom_id res chain seq x y z
N MET A 1 6.60 -72.95 59.98
CA MET A 1 8.05 -73.25 59.87
C MET A 1 8.70 -72.04 59.22
N ALA A 2 9.10 -71.04 60.00
CA ALA A 2 10.37 -70.92 60.74
C ALA A 2 11.57 -70.92 59.77
N ALA A 3 12.51 -69.99 59.77
CA ALA A 3 12.82 -68.74 60.48
C ALA A 3 14.10 -68.20 59.75
N LEU A 4 14.59 -66.96 59.78
CA LEU A 4 14.84 -65.98 60.84
C LEU A 4 15.12 -64.63 60.11
N GLN A 5 14.44 -63.51 60.44
CA GLN A 5 14.81 -62.47 61.45
C GLN A 5 15.85 -61.45 60.95
N ARG A 6 15.50 -60.16 60.73
CA ARG A 6 15.11 -59.06 61.66
C ARG A 6 16.32 -58.31 62.26
N LEU A 7 16.26 -56.98 62.15
CA LEU A 7 16.45 -55.95 63.20
C LEU A 7 16.13 -54.58 62.52
N THR A 8 14.93 -53.98 62.65
CA THR A 8 14.43 -53.06 63.71
C THR A 8 15.31 -51.83 63.94
N ALA A 9 14.84 -50.61 64.22
CA ALA A 9 13.56 -49.90 64.28
C ALA A 9 13.87 -48.50 64.86
N ARG A 10 13.11 -47.45 64.51
CA ARG A 10 12.48 -46.46 65.42
C ARG A 10 12.29 -45.07 64.79
N ALA A 11 11.02 -44.67 64.71
CA ALA A 11 10.57 -43.30 64.94
C ALA A 11 10.23 -43.13 66.44
N PRO A 12 10.13 -41.88 66.93
CA PRO A 12 8.84 -41.34 67.41
C PRO A 12 8.63 -39.90 66.87
N ALA A 13 7.44 -39.47 66.42
CA ALA A 13 6.18 -39.20 67.12
C ALA A 13 6.21 -37.99 68.08
N GLY A 14 5.60 -36.88 67.63
CA GLY A 14 4.66 -36.06 68.41
C GLY A 14 5.18 -34.80 69.12
N LEU A 15 4.65 -33.64 68.75
CA LEU A 15 3.95 -32.67 69.63
C LEU A 15 3.51 -31.44 68.79
N GLY A 16 2.19 -31.18 68.75
CA GLY A 16 1.61 -29.90 68.30
C GLY A 16 1.53 -28.88 69.46
N PRO A 17 0.53 -27.99 69.46
CA PRO A 17 0.54 -26.66 68.86
C PRO A 17 0.55 -25.53 69.92
N THR A 18 0.97 -24.31 69.56
CA THR A 18 0.67 -23.11 70.34
C THR A 18 0.41 -21.90 69.44
N ALA A 19 -0.69 -21.22 69.75
CA ALA A 19 -1.18 -19.99 69.14
C ALA A 19 -0.91 -18.78 70.07
N ALA A 20 -1.17 -17.58 69.52
CA ALA A 20 -1.35 -16.29 70.18
C ALA A 20 -0.03 -15.53 70.54
N ALA A 21 0.10 -14.20 70.43
CA ALA A 21 -0.87 -13.12 70.22
C ALA A 21 -0.17 -11.83 69.72
N ALA A 22 -0.94 -11.01 68.99
CA ALA A 22 -1.07 -9.54 69.07
C ALA A 22 0.13 -8.62 69.35
N ALA A 23 0.36 -7.64 68.47
CA ALA A 23 0.23 -6.20 68.78
C ALA A 23 0.44 -5.30 67.55
N ALA A 24 -0.63 -4.64 67.11
CA ALA A 24 -0.63 -3.25 66.62
C ALA A 24 -1.45 -2.43 67.66
N PRO A 25 -1.70 -1.10 67.57
CA PRO A 25 -1.27 -0.07 66.61
C PRO A 25 -0.92 1.29 67.30
N GLY A 26 -0.72 2.37 66.51
CA GLY A 26 -0.82 3.76 66.97
C GLY A 26 0.29 4.65 66.40
N GLY A 27 0.07 5.87 65.91
CA GLY A 27 -1.09 6.74 65.89
C GLY A 27 -0.75 7.99 65.05
N ALA A 28 -1.78 8.68 64.57
CA ALA A 28 -1.72 9.75 63.59
C ALA A 28 -1.47 11.15 64.17
N ARG A 29 -0.72 12.00 63.42
CA ARG A 29 -0.92 13.46 63.10
C ARG A 29 -1.08 14.48 64.28
N PRO A 30 -1.14 15.83 64.05
CA PRO A 30 -0.68 16.74 62.97
C PRO A 30 -0.04 18.08 63.50
N GLN A 31 0.12 19.08 62.60
CA GLN A 31 0.29 20.55 62.81
C GLN A 31 1.74 21.07 63.02
N GLN A 32 2.20 22.23 62.53
CA GLN A 32 1.63 23.38 61.80
C GLN A 32 2.78 24.29 61.30
N GLN A 33 2.49 25.09 60.25
CA GLN A 33 2.93 26.48 59.98
C GLN A 33 4.34 26.82 59.41
N GLN A 34 4.28 27.49 58.24
CA GLN A 34 5.24 28.39 57.54
C GLN A 34 5.63 29.64 58.40
N PRO A 35 6.57 30.60 58.04
CA PRO A 35 6.88 31.10 56.67
C PRO A 35 8.29 31.72 56.36
N LEU A 36 8.46 32.12 55.08
CA LEU A 36 9.23 33.26 54.51
C LEU A 36 10.70 33.54 54.94
N GLN A 37 11.63 33.63 53.96
CA GLN A 37 12.41 34.87 53.67
C GLN A 37 13.43 34.78 52.50
N ARG A 38 13.18 35.65 51.51
CA ARG A 38 14.04 36.50 50.67
C ARG A 38 15.59 36.37 50.72
N ARG A 39 16.21 36.33 49.53
CA ARG A 39 17.46 37.07 49.20
C ARG A 39 17.54 37.36 47.68
N ARG A 40 17.06 38.52 47.21
CA ARG A 40 17.82 39.66 46.60
C ARG A 40 19.10 39.23 45.86
N GLN A 41 19.14 39.20 44.52
CA GLN A 41 19.36 40.32 43.58
C GLN A 41 20.46 41.31 44.00
N ARG A 42 21.58 41.29 43.26
CA ARG A 42 22.55 42.39 43.14
C ARG A 42 22.45 42.96 41.72
N GLN A 43 22.23 44.27 41.67
CA GLN A 43 22.33 45.19 40.53
C GLN A 43 23.80 45.32 40.07
N GLN A 44 24.10 45.72 38.83
CA GLN A 44 24.26 47.14 38.41
C GLN A 44 24.47 47.28 36.86
N PRO A 45 24.47 48.50 36.25
CA PRO A 45 23.36 48.98 35.40
C PRO A 45 23.73 49.60 34.01
N GLY A 46 22.70 50.01 33.24
CA GLY A 46 22.71 51.11 32.24
C GLY A 46 23.29 50.77 30.86
N VAL A 47 22.73 51.14 29.71
CA VAL A 47 21.97 52.35 29.34
C VAL A 47 20.97 52.03 28.22
N ALA A 48 19.91 52.83 28.19
CA ALA A 48 18.65 52.64 27.49
C ALA A 48 18.54 53.37 26.12
N LEU A 49 17.75 52.75 25.21
CA LEU A 49 16.73 53.33 24.30
C LEU A 49 17.14 54.17 23.06
N PRO A 50 16.25 54.39 22.05
CA PRO A 50 14.84 53.95 21.92
C PRO A 50 14.40 53.36 20.55
N VAL A 51 13.17 52.83 20.60
CA VAL A 51 12.25 52.44 19.52
C VAL A 51 11.50 53.66 18.96
N ALA A 52 11.24 53.73 17.64
CA ALA A 52 9.95 54.18 17.06
C ALA A 52 9.91 54.14 15.51
N GLN A 53 9.02 53.28 15.01
CA GLN A 53 8.03 53.45 13.92
C GLN A 53 8.24 54.42 12.74
N ALA A 54 7.96 53.84 11.56
CA ALA A 54 7.07 54.32 10.48
C ALA A 54 7.67 54.94 9.19
N ALA A 55 7.19 54.34 8.09
CA ALA A 55 6.70 54.96 6.85
C ALA A 55 7.66 55.18 5.64
N ARG A 56 7.21 54.56 4.53
CA ARG A 56 7.15 55.05 3.13
C ARG A 56 8.42 55.08 2.25
N GLN A 57 8.30 54.27 1.20
CA GLN A 57 8.45 54.61 -0.23
C GLN A 57 9.83 54.67 -0.93
N ARG A 58 9.79 54.11 -2.16
CA ARG A 58 10.57 54.37 -3.38
C ARG A 58 11.81 53.53 -3.67
N SER A 59 11.58 52.55 -4.54
CA SER A 59 12.16 52.43 -5.89
C SER A 59 13.60 52.92 -6.10
N HIS A 60 14.54 52.01 -6.36
CA HIS A 60 15.64 52.29 -7.28
C HIS A 60 16.11 51.02 -8.01
N MET A 61 16.32 51.21 -9.31
CA MET A 61 16.81 50.29 -10.33
C MET A 61 18.08 49.54 -9.93
N LEU A 62 18.18 48.27 -10.31
CA LEU A 62 19.47 47.57 -10.44
C LEU A 62 19.94 47.60 -11.91
N PRO A 63 21.23 47.87 -12.19
CA PRO A 63 21.72 48.09 -13.55
C PRO A 63 22.01 46.79 -14.30
N ARG A 64 21.79 46.83 -15.62
CA ARG A 64 22.30 45.89 -16.62
C ARG A 64 23.83 45.75 -16.49
N ALA A 65 24.31 44.56 -16.15
CA ALA A 65 25.71 44.20 -16.31
C ALA A 65 25.90 43.49 -17.66
N GLN A 66 26.35 44.27 -18.66
CA GLN A 66 27.06 43.75 -19.81
C GLN A 66 28.56 43.64 -19.47
N ALA A 67 29.20 42.68 -20.13
CA ALA A 67 30.65 42.46 -20.24
C ALA A 67 31.31 41.53 -19.22
N ALA A 68 31.51 40.28 -19.63
CA ALA A 68 32.83 39.64 -19.61
C ALA A 68 32.84 38.50 -20.64
N GLY A 69 33.46 38.76 -21.79
CA GLY A 69 33.65 37.76 -22.82
C GLY A 69 34.82 36.83 -22.53
N ARG A 70 34.87 35.77 -23.35
CA ARG A 70 35.96 34.82 -23.58
C ARG A 70 36.16 33.79 -22.48
N LEU A 71 35.71 32.56 -22.75
CA LEU A 71 36.50 31.33 -22.64
C LEU A 71 35.74 30.18 -23.34
N LEU A 72 36.46 29.43 -24.21
CA LEU A 72 36.14 28.12 -24.81
C LEU A 72 35.20 28.07 -26.05
N PRO A 73 35.74 28.15 -27.30
CA PRO A 73 34.97 28.04 -28.55
C PRO A 73 34.71 26.60 -29.04
N TRP A 74 34.94 25.56 -28.24
CA TRP A 74 34.93 24.16 -28.68
C TRP A 74 33.79 23.30 -28.10
N LEU A 75 32.86 23.89 -27.34
CA LEU A 75 31.77 23.15 -26.66
C LEU A 75 30.40 23.23 -27.34
N PHE A 76 30.30 23.82 -28.53
CA PHE A 76 29.05 23.87 -29.29
C PHE A 76 29.31 23.54 -30.77
N PRO A 77 28.82 22.40 -31.30
CA PRO A 77 28.83 22.19 -32.74
C PRO A 77 27.98 23.29 -33.39
N LYS A 78 28.52 23.92 -34.44
CA LYS A 78 27.82 24.93 -35.24
C LYS A 78 26.48 24.35 -35.71
N GLN A 79 25.36 24.89 -35.23
CA GLN A 79 24.10 24.77 -35.95
C GLN A 79 24.32 25.42 -37.33
N GLN A 80 24.16 24.64 -38.39
CA GLN A 80 24.01 25.19 -39.72
C GLN A 80 22.73 26.03 -39.69
N GLU A 81 22.88 27.34 -39.84
CA GLU A 81 21.77 28.21 -40.23
C GLU A 81 21.34 27.76 -41.63
N GLU A 82 20.24 27.01 -41.70
CA GLU A 82 19.50 26.86 -42.95
C GLU A 82 18.96 28.25 -43.32
N GLU A 83 19.47 28.81 -44.43
CA GLU A 83 18.89 29.97 -45.08
C GLU A 83 17.42 29.68 -45.40
N ALA A 84 16.52 30.27 -44.61
CA ALA A 84 15.10 30.28 -44.90
C ALA A 84 14.89 31.05 -46.22
N VAL A 85 14.61 30.30 -47.29
CA VAL A 85 14.11 30.82 -48.55
C VAL A 85 12.81 31.57 -48.27
N VAL A 86 12.87 32.91 -48.32
CA VAL A 86 11.70 33.77 -48.26
C VAL A 86 10.83 33.48 -49.47
N ARG A 87 9.81 32.65 -49.29
CA ARG A 87 8.65 32.57 -50.18
C ARG A 87 7.61 33.55 -49.67
N THR A 88 7.50 34.67 -50.36
CA THR A 88 6.41 35.63 -50.24
C THR A 88 5.11 35.03 -50.77
N ALA A 89 4.24 34.61 -49.85
CA ALA A 89 2.79 34.53 -50.00
C ALA A 89 2.23 34.72 -48.59
N GLY A 90 1.50 35.78 -48.23
CA GLY A 90 0.32 36.28 -48.91
C GLY A 90 -0.92 35.89 -48.12
N GLY A 91 -0.97 36.26 -46.82
CA GLY A 91 -2.06 36.02 -45.87
C GLY A 91 -1.52 36.03 -44.45
N ALA A 92 -2.00 36.92 -43.57
CA ALA A 92 -1.59 36.90 -42.17
C ALA A 92 -2.05 35.58 -41.55
N ALA A 93 -1.11 34.74 -41.08
CA ALA A 93 -1.45 33.54 -40.35
C ALA A 93 -2.32 33.90 -39.14
N PRO A 94 -3.38 33.13 -38.83
CA PRO A 94 -4.18 33.38 -37.63
C PRO A 94 -3.28 33.34 -36.40
N ALA A 95 -3.48 34.28 -35.47
CA ALA A 95 -2.69 34.30 -34.25
C ALA A 95 -2.97 33.02 -33.45
N ALA A 96 -1.96 32.46 -32.78
CA ALA A 96 -2.11 31.25 -31.96
C ALA A 96 -3.28 31.35 -30.96
N ALA A 97 -3.48 32.55 -30.41
CA ALA A 97 -4.61 32.89 -29.54
C ALA A 97 -5.98 32.60 -30.18
N ASP A 98 -6.16 32.87 -31.48
CA ASP A 98 -7.43 32.68 -32.18
C ASP A 98 -7.71 31.19 -32.42
N THR A 99 -6.70 30.42 -32.85
CA THR A 99 -6.81 28.96 -32.98
C THR A 99 -7.15 28.31 -31.64
N VAL A 100 -6.47 28.73 -30.57
CA VAL A 100 -6.68 28.15 -29.24
C VAL A 100 -8.03 28.55 -28.65
N ARG A 101 -8.51 29.78 -28.89
CA ARG A 101 -9.87 30.17 -28.52
C ARG A 101 -10.91 29.31 -29.26
N ALA A 102 -10.72 29.11 -30.57
CA ALA A 102 -11.58 28.22 -31.35
C ALA A 102 -11.54 26.76 -30.86
N TYR A 103 -10.40 26.28 -30.36
CA TYR A 103 -10.29 24.96 -29.74
C TYR A 103 -11.21 24.83 -28.52
N TYR A 104 -11.15 25.77 -27.56
CA TYR A 104 -12.02 25.72 -26.37
C TYR A 104 -13.49 25.92 -26.73
N ASP A 105 -13.81 26.78 -27.70
CA ASP A 105 -15.18 27.00 -28.17
C ASP A 105 -15.77 25.72 -28.77
N ARG A 106 -15.01 25.02 -29.63
CA ARG A 106 -15.44 23.74 -30.24
C ARG A 106 -15.54 22.63 -29.21
N TYR A 107 -14.57 22.54 -28.29
CA TYR A 107 -14.61 21.57 -27.21
C TYR A 107 -15.88 21.74 -26.35
N ASN A 108 -16.17 22.97 -25.93
CA ASN A 108 -17.38 23.29 -25.16
C ASN A 108 -18.68 23.10 -25.95
N ALA A 109 -18.64 23.19 -27.27
CA ALA A 109 -19.75 22.87 -28.17
C ALA A 109 -19.91 21.36 -28.45
N ARG A 110 -19.05 20.51 -27.85
CA ARG A 110 -18.97 19.06 -28.11
C ARG A 110 -18.66 18.72 -29.57
N ASP A 111 -18.04 19.65 -30.30
CA ASP A 111 -17.61 19.47 -31.68
C ASP A 111 -16.20 18.86 -31.71
N ILE A 112 -16.11 17.55 -31.38
CA ILE A 112 -14.83 16.82 -31.32
C ILE A 112 -14.17 16.72 -32.69
N ASP A 113 -14.96 16.50 -33.74
CA ASP A 113 -14.44 16.49 -35.12
C ASP A 113 -13.83 17.85 -35.46
N GLY A 114 -14.50 18.95 -35.08
CA GLY A 114 -13.95 20.28 -35.22
C GLY A 114 -12.73 20.55 -34.34
N VAL A 115 -12.62 19.94 -33.16
CA VAL A 115 -11.39 20.01 -32.35
C VAL A 115 -10.23 19.32 -33.08
N LEU A 116 -10.46 18.12 -33.61
CA LEU A 116 -9.46 17.36 -34.37
C LEU A 116 -9.04 18.08 -35.65
N ASP A 117 -9.95 18.80 -36.31
CA ASP A 117 -9.64 19.66 -37.44
C ASP A 117 -8.64 20.76 -37.09
N LEU A 118 -8.52 21.20 -35.84
CA LEU A 118 -7.54 22.22 -35.44
C LEU A 118 -6.15 21.64 -35.16
N MET A 119 -6.00 20.33 -35.13
CA MET A 119 -4.76 19.64 -34.79
C MET A 119 -3.93 19.32 -36.03
N ALA A 120 -2.60 19.36 -35.90
CA ALA A 120 -1.69 18.87 -36.92
C ALA A 120 -1.60 17.34 -36.90
N GLU A 121 -1.19 16.72 -38.00
CA GLU A 121 -1.05 15.26 -38.10
C GLU A 121 -0.05 14.69 -37.08
N ASP A 122 1.00 15.46 -36.78
CA ASP A 122 2.12 15.15 -35.90
C ASP A 122 1.99 15.78 -34.50
N VAL A 123 0.77 16.13 -34.08
CA VAL A 123 0.51 16.79 -32.79
C VAL A 123 1.07 16.00 -31.60
N TYR A 124 1.73 16.72 -30.68
CA TYR A 124 2.10 16.22 -29.36
C TYR A 124 1.17 16.80 -28.31
N TYR A 125 0.29 15.98 -27.74
CA TYR A 125 -0.67 16.41 -26.73
C TYR A 125 -0.39 15.72 -25.40
N HIS A 126 -0.05 16.48 -24.35
CA HIS A 126 0.22 15.91 -23.03
C HIS A 126 -0.67 16.52 -21.95
N ASP A 127 -1.72 15.79 -21.59
CA ASP A 127 -2.46 16.05 -20.35
C ASP A 127 -1.74 15.39 -19.18
N MET A 128 -1.30 16.19 -18.21
CA MET A 128 -0.51 15.74 -17.07
C MET A 128 -1.31 14.92 -16.04
N ILE A 129 -2.61 14.72 -16.25
CA ILE A 129 -3.38 13.66 -15.58
C ILE A 129 -2.89 12.27 -16.03
N TYR A 130 -2.43 12.16 -17.28
CA TYR A 130 -1.83 10.96 -17.85
C TYR A 130 -0.31 11.01 -17.76
N GLU A 131 0.29 9.83 -17.65
CA GLU A 131 1.74 9.73 -17.59
C GLU A 131 2.38 10.02 -18.95
N ASP A 132 1.84 9.42 -20.01
CA ASP A 132 2.34 9.52 -21.38
C ASP A 132 1.53 10.57 -22.17
N ALA A 133 2.19 11.16 -23.17
CA ALA A 133 1.55 12.06 -24.13
C ALA A 133 0.87 11.27 -25.26
N PHE A 134 -0.21 11.82 -25.81
CA PHE A 134 -0.87 11.34 -27.02
C PHE A 134 -0.16 11.92 -28.24
N CYS A 135 0.42 11.06 -29.07
CA CYS A 135 1.23 11.46 -30.22
C CYS A 135 0.50 11.16 -31.53
N GLY A 136 0.24 12.22 -32.30
CA GLY A 136 -0.44 12.17 -33.59
C GLY A 136 -1.96 12.06 -33.49
N LEU A 137 -2.62 12.32 -34.62
CA LEU A 137 -4.09 12.32 -34.72
C LEU A 137 -4.77 11.02 -34.29
N PRO A 138 -4.26 9.80 -34.58
CA PRO A 138 -4.95 8.57 -34.20
C PRO A 138 -5.09 8.39 -32.68
N GLU A 139 -4.01 8.62 -31.93
CA GLU A 139 -4.01 8.51 -30.46
C GLU A 139 -4.89 9.59 -29.84
N LEU A 140 -4.78 10.82 -30.36
CA LEU A 140 -5.58 11.95 -29.90
C LEU A 140 -7.08 11.76 -30.19
N THR A 141 -7.43 11.18 -31.33
CA THR A 141 -8.82 10.83 -31.69
C THR A 141 -9.39 9.79 -30.72
N ALA A 142 -8.62 8.75 -30.41
CA ALA A 142 -9.04 7.73 -29.44
C ALA A 142 -9.23 8.33 -28.04
N TYR A 143 -8.36 9.26 -27.65
CA TYR A 143 -8.48 10.01 -26.41
C TYR A 143 -9.76 10.84 -26.37
N PHE A 144 -10.02 11.69 -27.36
CA PHE A 144 -11.20 12.55 -27.34
C PHE A 144 -12.52 11.77 -27.44
N LYS A 145 -12.57 10.62 -28.12
CA LYS A 145 -13.75 9.73 -28.09
C LYS A 145 -14.01 9.18 -26.68
N LYS A 146 -12.96 8.87 -25.93
CA LYS A 146 -13.09 8.44 -24.54
C LYS A 146 -13.59 9.59 -23.66
N VAL A 147 -13.10 10.82 -23.89
CA VAL A 147 -13.56 12.03 -23.22
C VAL A 147 -15.06 12.26 -23.48
N GLU A 148 -15.48 12.17 -24.73
CA GLU A 148 -16.89 12.31 -25.14
C GLU A 148 -17.81 11.30 -24.44
N ALA A 149 -17.38 10.04 -24.31
CA ALA A 149 -18.16 8.99 -23.67
C ALA A 149 -18.23 9.08 -22.13
N LEU A 150 -17.26 9.74 -21.49
CA LEU A 150 -17.13 9.75 -20.02
C LEU A 150 -17.51 11.07 -19.37
N ILE A 151 -17.31 12.19 -20.06
CA ILE A 151 -17.55 13.53 -19.51
C ILE A 151 -19.01 13.94 -19.77
N PRO A 152 -19.77 14.34 -18.74
CA PRO A 152 -21.14 14.85 -18.88
C PRO A 152 -21.25 16.06 -19.84
N ASP A 153 -22.41 16.20 -20.48
CA ASP A 153 -22.65 17.23 -21.51
C ASP A 153 -22.62 18.68 -21.00
N ASP A 154 -22.80 18.87 -19.70
CA ASP A 154 -22.88 20.18 -19.05
C ASP A 154 -21.52 20.68 -18.54
N VAL A 155 -20.47 19.86 -18.64
CA VAL A 155 -19.10 20.22 -18.27
C VAL A 155 -18.48 21.14 -19.31
N ARG A 156 -17.95 22.27 -18.87
CA ARG A 156 -17.36 23.29 -19.75
C ARG A 156 -16.05 23.83 -19.19
N PHE A 157 -15.11 24.08 -20.08
CA PHE A 157 -13.92 24.87 -19.78
C PHE A 157 -14.27 26.36 -19.86
N VAL A 158 -14.04 27.09 -18.77
CA VAL A 158 -14.11 28.54 -18.73
C VAL A 158 -12.71 29.09 -18.86
N VAL A 159 -12.43 29.72 -20.01
CA VAL A 159 -11.16 30.42 -20.24
C VAL A 159 -11.14 31.71 -19.43
N GLU A 160 -10.25 31.78 -18.45
CA GLU A 160 -10.08 32.97 -17.61
C GLU A 160 -9.27 34.05 -18.34
N ASP A 161 -8.23 33.62 -19.05
CA ASP A 161 -7.26 34.50 -19.69
C ASP A 161 -6.39 33.71 -20.67
N LEU A 162 -5.88 34.38 -21.71
CA LEU A 162 -4.97 33.80 -22.68
C LEU A 162 -3.95 34.82 -23.18
N THR A 163 -2.74 34.37 -23.49
CA THR A 163 -1.69 35.25 -23.99
C THR A 163 -1.89 35.59 -25.46
N GLU A 164 -1.73 36.87 -25.81
CA GLU A 164 -1.86 37.38 -27.18
C GLU A 164 -0.53 37.97 -27.69
N GLY A 165 -0.43 38.16 -29.02
CA GLY A 165 0.68 38.85 -29.68
C GLY A 165 1.82 37.95 -30.17
N ASP A 166 1.92 36.70 -29.74
CA ASP A 166 2.79 35.69 -30.35
C ASP A 166 1.99 34.92 -31.43
N PRO A 167 2.46 34.89 -32.69
CA PRO A 167 1.75 34.21 -33.76
C PRO A 167 1.77 32.68 -33.64
N ARG A 168 2.69 32.09 -32.86
CA ARG A 168 2.87 30.64 -32.74
C ARG A 168 2.51 30.06 -31.38
N ARG A 169 2.58 30.84 -30.29
CA ARG A 169 2.41 30.30 -28.94
C ARG A 169 1.28 30.97 -28.17
N CYS A 170 0.55 30.17 -27.41
CA CYS A 170 -0.50 30.66 -26.52
C CYS A 170 -0.49 29.89 -25.19
N GLY A 171 -0.43 30.63 -24.09
CA GLY A 171 -0.72 30.12 -22.76
C GLY A 171 -2.15 30.47 -22.36
N VAL A 172 -2.85 29.55 -21.72
CA VAL A 172 -4.25 29.72 -21.31
C VAL A 172 -4.40 29.38 -19.84
N ARG A 173 -5.17 30.19 -19.11
CA ARG A 173 -5.65 29.87 -17.76
C ARG A 173 -7.14 29.54 -17.86
N TRP A 174 -7.55 28.48 -17.19
CA TRP A 174 -8.93 28.02 -17.23
C TRP A 174 -9.35 27.37 -15.91
N HIS A 175 -10.64 27.27 -15.71
CA HIS A 175 -11.26 26.35 -14.75
C HIS A 175 -12.42 25.62 -15.43
N VAL A 176 -12.96 24.60 -14.78
CA VAL A 176 -14.11 23.86 -15.30
C VAL A 176 -15.36 24.24 -14.49
N GLU A 177 -16.47 24.42 -15.18
CA GLU A 177 -17.79 24.58 -14.56
C GLU A 177 -18.73 23.45 -15.03
N LEU A 178 -19.73 23.14 -14.21
CA LEU A 178 -20.86 22.27 -14.53
C LEU A 178 -22.18 22.95 -14.16
N THR A 179 -23.29 22.40 -14.63
CA THR A 179 -24.61 22.93 -14.32
C THR A 179 -25.21 22.19 -13.13
N ASP A 180 -25.59 22.90 -12.07
CA ASP A 180 -26.27 22.29 -10.93
C ASP A 180 -27.73 21.92 -11.22
N ASP A 181 -28.38 21.21 -10.28
CA ASP A 181 -29.80 20.82 -10.39
C ASP A 181 -30.77 22.01 -10.55
N ARG A 182 -30.30 23.24 -10.32
CA ARG A 182 -31.07 24.49 -10.42
C ARG A 182 -30.77 25.26 -11.71
N GLY A 183 -29.92 24.72 -12.58
CA GLY A 183 -29.53 25.34 -13.84
C GLY A 183 -28.46 26.44 -13.69
N GLN A 184 -27.74 26.51 -12.57
CA GLN A 184 -26.68 27.48 -12.33
C GLN A 184 -25.30 26.88 -12.63
N SER A 185 -24.40 27.70 -13.19
CA SER A 185 -23.01 27.30 -13.40
C SER A 185 -22.27 27.28 -12.06
N VAL A 186 -21.60 26.16 -11.77
CA VAL A 186 -20.82 25.96 -10.54
C VAL A 186 -19.43 25.47 -10.89
N GLU A 187 -18.41 26.15 -10.36
CA GLU A 187 -17.00 25.76 -10.51
C GLU A 187 -16.77 24.34 -9.96
N PHE A 188 -16.22 23.45 -10.79
CA PHE A 188 -15.85 22.10 -10.39
C PHE A 188 -14.66 22.16 -9.42
N PRO A 189 -14.72 21.51 -8.25
CA PRO A 189 -13.63 21.53 -7.29
C PRO A 189 -12.32 21.01 -7.87
N PHE A 190 -11.20 21.70 -7.60
CA PHE A 190 -9.84 21.33 -8.05
C PHE A 190 -9.70 21.26 -9.58
N SER A 191 -10.50 22.03 -10.31
CA SER A 191 -10.52 22.02 -11.77
C SER A 191 -9.71 23.12 -12.44
N ARG A 192 -8.99 23.94 -11.67
CA ARG A 192 -8.20 25.02 -12.25
C ARG A 192 -7.04 24.42 -13.02
N GLY A 193 -6.67 25.03 -14.13
CA GLY A 193 -5.60 24.55 -14.96
C GLY A 193 -4.91 25.64 -15.76
N VAL A 194 -3.75 25.27 -16.27
CA VAL A 194 -3.03 26.06 -17.27
C VAL A 194 -2.69 25.17 -18.45
N SER A 195 -2.85 25.69 -19.65
CA SER A 195 -2.50 25.00 -20.89
C SER A 195 -1.49 25.80 -21.69
N PHE A 196 -0.59 25.10 -22.37
CA PHE A 196 0.40 25.69 -23.26
C PHE A 196 0.26 25.08 -24.66
N TYR A 197 0.12 25.94 -25.66
CA TYR A 197 -0.06 25.54 -27.05
C TYR A 197 1.02 26.11 -27.96
N GLU A 198 1.41 25.34 -28.98
CA GLU A 198 2.17 25.81 -30.14
C GLU A 198 1.42 25.46 -31.43
N VAL A 199 1.31 26.42 -32.35
CA VAL A 199 0.72 26.25 -33.67
C VAL A 199 1.78 26.36 -34.76
N ASN A 200 1.58 25.63 -35.87
CA ASN A 200 2.41 25.72 -37.05
C ASN A 200 2.02 26.90 -37.96
N ASP A 201 2.72 27.07 -39.08
CA ASP A 201 2.47 28.16 -40.04
C ASP A 201 1.10 28.06 -40.75
N GLN A 202 0.44 26.90 -40.66
CA GLN A 202 -0.93 26.69 -41.14
C GLN A 202 -1.99 27.02 -40.08
N GLY A 203 -1.58 27.43 -38.89
CA GLY A 203 -2.47 27.70 -37.76
C GLY A 203 -3.02 26.44 -37.08
N LYS A 204 -2.43 25.26 -37.32
CA LYS A 204 -2.80 24.00 -36.66
C LYS A 204 -1.97 23.78 -35.40
N ILE A 205 -2.57 23.22 -34.36
CA ILE A 205 -1.91 22.90 -33.09
C ILE A 205 -0.96 21.71 -33.29
N ILE A 206 0.33 21.94 -33.05
CA ILE A 206 1.39 20.91 -33.09
C ILE A 206 1.82 20.47 -31.69
N TYR A 207 1.57 21.30 -30.68
CA TYR A 207 1.89 20.98 -29.29
C TYR A 207 0.79 21.50 -28.37
N ALA A 208 0.38 20.67 -27.43
CA ALA A 208 -0.49 21.03 -26.32
C ALA A 208 0.03 20.37 -25.03
N ARG A 209 0.05 21.12 -23.93
CA ARG A 209 0.26 20.57 -22.59
C ARG A 209 -0.73 21.16 -21.62
N ASP A 210 -1.45 20.28 -20.94
CA ASP A 210 -2.42 20.65 -19.91
C ASP A 210 -1.88 20.29 -18.53
N CYS A 211 -1.87 21.28 -17.64
CA CYS A 211 -1.47 21.13 -16.24
C CYS A 211 -2.67 21.43 -15.36
N VAL A 212 -3.27 20.38 -14.80
CA VAL A 212 -4.45 20.50 -13.93
C VAL A 212 -4.05 20.60 -12.47
N GLU A 213 -4.81 21.37 -11.69
CA GLU A 213 -4.64 21.50 -10.25
C GLU A 213 -4.71 20.12 -9.58
N PRO A 214 -3.74 19.75 -8.73
CA PRO A 214 -3.79 18.48 -8.02
C PRO A 214 -4.90 18.50 -6.96
N ALA A 215 -5.75 17.47 -6.97
CA ALA A 215 -6.80 17.29 -5.96
C ALA A 215 -6.25 17.17 -4.52
N LEU A 216 -5.05 16.62 -4.39
CA LEU A 216 -4.32 16.61 -3.11
C LEU A 216 -3.37 17.82 -3.07
N LYS A 217 -3.57 18.71 -2.09
CA LYS A 217 -2.72 19.89 -1.83
C LYS A 217 -1.80 19.64 -0.64
N PRO A 218 -0.66 18.96 -0.82
CA PRO A 218 0.20 18.54 0.29
C PRO A 218 0.91 19.70 1.04
N GLY A 219 0.73 20.96 0.60
CA GLY A 219 1.17 22.14 1.33
C GLY A 219 2.64 22.12 1.75
N SER A 220 2.93 22.57 2.96
CA SER A 220 4.28 22.59 3.54
C SER A 220 4.90 21.20 3.73
N SER A 221 4.07 20.15 3.86
CA SER A 221 4.53 18.76 3.99
C SER A 221 5.21 18.26 2.71
N ALA A 222 4.78 18.73 1.53
CA ALA A 222 5.44 18.43 0.26
C ALA A 222 6.87 18.98 0.23
N LEU A 223 7.04 20.24 0.67
CA LEU A 223 8.33 20.92 0.74
C LEU A 223 9.27 20.25 1.76
N GLY A 224 8.74 19.82 2.90
CA GLY A 224 9.48 19.02 3.88
C GLY A 224 9.92 17.66 3.30
N GLY A 225 9.04 17.02 2.52
CA GLY A 225 9.34 15.77 1.80
C GLY A 225 10.51 15.90 0.83
N ILE A 226 10.59 17.01 0.09
CA ILE A 226 11.72 17.30 -0.81
C ILE A 226 13.05 17.29 -0.04
N GLY A 227 13.11 17.89 1.15
CA GLY A 227 14.32 17.91 1.98
C GLY A 227 14.78 16.51 2.41
N VAL A 228 13.82 15.61 2.67
CA VAL A 228 14.09 14.22 3.07
C VAL A 228 14.59 13.37 1.88
N ILE A 229 14.01 13.57 0.69
CA ILE A 229 14.38 12.78 -0.51
C ILE A 229 15.57 13.37 -1.27
N ALA A 230 15.89 14.67 -1.09
CA ALA A 230 16.95 15.35 -1.83
C ALA A 230 18.33 14.67 -1.72
N PRO A 231 18.79 14.16 -0.55
CA PRO A 231 20.04 13.42 -0.46
C PRO A 231 20.02 12.14 -1.32
N LEU A 232 18.88 11.44 -1.36
CA LEU A 232 18.70 10.24 -2.16
C LEU A 232 18.68 10.56 -3.66
N VAL A 233 17.93 11.59 -4.07
CA VAL A 233 17.89 12.08 -5.45
C VAL A 233 19.28 12.51 -5.93
N ARG A 234 20.04 13.23 -5.10
CA ARG A 234 21.43 13.62 -5.41
C ARG A 234 22.36 12.42 -5.56
N LYS A 235 22.16 11.37 -4.76
CA LYS A 235 22.94 10.13 -4.83
C LYS A 235 22.57 9.28 -6.05
N LEU A 236 21.29 9.27 -6.43
CA LEU A 236 20.80 8.56 -7.61
C LEU A 236 21.13 9.31 -8.92
N GLY A 237 21.27 10.64 -8.88
CA GLY A 237 21.63 11.43 -10.06
C GLY A 237 20.63 11.22 -11.20
N PRO A 238 21.07 10.90 -12.43
CA PRO A 238 20.18 10.57 -13.56
C PRO A 238 19.22 9.41 -13.28
N ASN A 239 19.56 8.52 -12.34
CA ASN A 239 18.71 7.38 -11.94
C ASN A 239 17.56 7.78 -11.02
N ALA A 240 17.47 9.04 -10.60
CA ALA A 240 16.29 9.58 -9.90
C ALA A 240 15.12 9.86 -10.87
N ASN A 241 15.29 9.60 -12.16
CA ASN A 241 14.22 9.63 -13.13
C ASN A 241 13.08 8.68 -12.69
N PRO A 242 11.81 9.13 -12.66
CA PRO A 242 10.65 8.27 -12.38
C PRO A 242 10.65 6.95 -13.17
N ALA A 243 11.07 6.98 -14.44
CA ALA A 243 11.19 5.79 -15.27
C ALA A 243 12.20 4.77 -14.71
N VAL A 244 13.33 5.24 -14.15
CA VAL A 244 14.34 4.38 -13.52
C VAL A 244 13.89 3.94 -12.13
N LEU A 245 13.26 4.83 -11.35
CA LEU A 245 12.71 4.49 -10.03
C LEU A 245 11.68 3.37 -10.10
N LYS A 246 10.89 3.30 -11.19
CA LYS A 246 9.96 2.20 -11.47
C LYS A 246 10.66 0.85 -11.70
N THR A 247 11.90 0.86 -12.18
CA THR A 247 12.71 -0.35 -12.35
C THR A 247 13.39 -0.81 -11.06
N LEU A 248 13.44 0.04 -10.03
CA LEU A 248 14.03 -0.33 -8.75
C LEU A 248 13.04 -1.19 -7.96
N PRO A 249 13.49 -2.29 -7.33
CA PRO A 249 12.63 -3.18 -6.56
C PRO A 249 12.30 -2.60 -5.18
N ILE A 250 11.87 -1.35 -5.07
CA ILE A 250 11.64 -0.66 -3.78
C ILE A 250 10.57 -1.41 -2.97
N ALA A 251 9.41 -1.70 -3.56
CA ALA A 251 8.32 -2.39 -2.88
C ALA A 251 8.73 -3.81 -2.44
N SER A 252 9.41 -4.54 -3.33
CA SER A 252 9.97 -5.87 -3.01
C SER A 252 11.01 -5.80 -1.90
N GLY A 253 11.91 -4.80 -1.94
CA GLY A 253 12.93 -4.56 -0.92
C GLY A 253 12.34 -4.23 0.45
N LEU A 254 11.29 -3.41 0.51
CA LEU A 254 10.56 -3.13 1.75
C LEU A 254 9.89 -4.38 2.31
N MET A 255 9.31 -5.23 1.45
CA MET A 255 8.72 -6.50 1.88
C MET A 255 9.79 -7.50 2.36
N TRP A 256 10.97 -7.54 1.75
CA TRP A 256 12.11 -8.31 2.24
C TRP A 256 12.62 -7.80 3.59
N ALA A 257 12.64 -6.48 3.80
CA ALA A 257 12.99 -5.89 5.10
C ALA A 257 11.96 -6.22 6.17
N PHE A 258 10.66 -6.17 5.82
CA PHE A 258 9.59 -6.66 6.69
C PHE A 258 9.77 -8.14 7.03
N TYR A 259 10.03 -9.00 6.04
CA TYR A 259 10.28 -10.42 6.24
C TYR A 259 11.47 -10.66 7.18
N ALA A 260 12.60 -9.99 6.95
CA ALA A 260 13.77 -10.10 7.80
C ALA A 260 13.45 -9.66 9.24
N GLY A 261 12.76 -8.53 9.42
CA GLY A 261 12.34 -8.04 10.73
C GLY A 261 11.39 -9.02 11.45
N TYR A 262 10.37 -9.51 10.75
CA TYR A 262 9.42 -10.51 11.26
C TYR A 262 10.16 -11.80 11.63
N PHE A 263 10.98 -12.36 10.75
CA PHE A 263 11.73 -13.58 10.99
C PHE A 263 12.66 -13.44 12.20
N LEU A 264 13.41 -12.35 12.28
CA LEU A 264 14.29 -12.08 13.42
C LEU A 264 13.49 -11.95 14.72
N LEU A 265 12.34 -11.26 14.71
CA LEU A 265 11.51 -11.06 15.88
C LEU A 265 10.86 -12.37 16.37
N VAL A 266 10.24 -13.12 15.47
CA VAL A 266 9.48 -14.32 15.83
C VAL A 266 10.42 -15.52 16.04
N MET A 267 11.38 -15.76 15.14
CA MET A 267 12.20 -16.98 15.24
C MET A 267 13.38 -16.83 16.19
N LEU A 268 14.07 -15.68 16.20
CA LEU A 268 15.39 -15.57 16.84
C LEU A 268 15.42 -14.70 18.11
N SER A 269 14.53 -13.71 18.20
CA SER A 269 14.55 -12.72 19.27
C SER A 269 14.01 -13.26 20.59
N THR A 270 14.58 -12.76 21.68
CA THR A 270 14.09 -12.96 23.05
C THR A 270 13.11 -11.87 23.50
N ALA A 271 12.83 -10.88 22.66
CA ALA A 271 11.97 -9.74 23.01
C ALA A 271 10.47 -10.07 22.96
N ALA A 272 10.08 -11.07 22.17
CA ALA A 272 8.68 -11.47 22.04
C ALA A 272 8.34 -12.61 23.04
N PRO A 273 7.05 -12.83 23.39
CA PRO A 273 6.62 -13.81 24.40
C PRO A 273 7.12 -15.25 24.18
N GLY A 274 7.56 -15.92 25.23
CA GLY A 274 8.07 -17.29 25.15
C GLY A 274 9.50 -17.42 24.59
N LEU A 275 10.00 -18.65 24.54
CA LEU A 275 11.36 -18.95 24.13
C LEU A 275 11.51 -18.90 22.61
N PRO A 276 12.62 -18.34 22.07
CA PRO A 276 12.87 -18.33 20.63
C PRO A 276 13.02 -19.75 20.07
N ALA A 277 12.97 -19.88 18.74
CA ALA A 277 12.98 -21.17 18.04
C ALA A 277 14.21 -22.04 18.37
N TRP A 278 15.36 -21.41 18.62
CA TRP A 278 16.61 -22.11 18.95
C TRP A 278 16.71 -22.54 20.42
N GLN A 279 15.77 -22.13 21.28
CA GLN A 279 15.64 -22.56 22.67
C GLN A 279 14.31 -23.28 22.94
N THR A 280 13.61 -23.72 21.89
CA THR A 280 12.32 -24.38 22.07
C THR A 280 12.50 -25.71 22.81
N PRO A 281 11.82 -25.89 23.95
CA PRO A 281 11.99 -27.09 24.74
C PRO A 281 11.30 -28.29 24.06
N PRO A 282 11.77 -29.53 24.29
CA PRO A 282 11.21 -30.72 23.65
C PRO A 282 9.71 -30.91 23.86
N GLU A 283 9.18 -30.48 25.01
CA GLU A 283 7.76 -30.57 25.34
C GLU A 283 6.92 -29.72 24.39
N THR A 284 7.36 -28.51 24.05
CA THR A 284 6.67 -27.65 23.08
C THR A 284 6.69 -28.27 21.68
N LEU A 285 7.82 -28.86 21.27
CA LEU A 285 7.90 -29.58 19.99
C LEU A 285 6.95 -30.79 19.97
N GLN A 286 6.79 -31.48 21.10
CA GLN A 286 5.87 -32.59 21.22
C GLN A 286 4.41 -32.15 21.13
N THR A 287 4.03 -31.04 21.77
CA THR A 287 2.68 -30.46 21.64
C THR A 287 2.37 -30.11 20.19
N VAL A 288 3.28 -29.40 19.50
CA VAL A 288 3.10 -29.06 18.07
C VAL A 288 3.00 -30.31 17.20
N LEU A 289 3.77 -31.36 17.51
CA LEU A 289 3.67 -32.64 16.81
C LEU A 289 2.32 -33.34 17.05
N ASN A 290 1.83 -33.32 18.29
CA ASN A 290 0.51 -33.89 18.64
C ASN A 290 -0.62 -33.15 17.91
N GLU A 291 -0.57 -31.81 17.89
CA GLU A 291 -1.49 -30.98 17.11
C GLU A 291 -1.39 -31.29 15.60
N SER A 292 -0.18 -31.53 15.10
CA SER A 292 0.06 -31.92 13.71
C SER A 292 -0.51 -33.31 13.38
N TYR A 293 -0.51 -34.27 14.31
CA TYR A 293 -1.21 -35.54 14.10
C TYR A 293 -2.73 -35.34 14.02
N ASN A 294 -3.26 -34.35 14.74
CA ASN A 294 -4.68 -33.99 14.73
C ASN A 294 -5.02 -32.92 13.67
N TYR A 295 -4.17 -32.76 12.65
CA TYR A 295 -4.37 -31.77 11.59
C TYR A 295 -5.74 -31.92 10.91
N PHE A 296 -6.46 -30.80 10.84
CA PHE A 296 -7.84 -30.65 10.38
C PHE A 296 -8.84 -31.60 11.02
N TYR A 297 -8.54 -32.10 12.23
CA TYR A 297 -9.33 -33.09 12.96
C TYR A 297 -9.54 -34.41 12.20
N ILE A 298 -8.79 -34.64 11.12
CA ILE A 298 -8.96 -35.81 10.25
C ILE A 298 -8.67 -37.07 11.06
N ASN A 299 -7.53 -37.11 11.76
CA ASN A 299 -7.14 -38.28 12.54
C ASN A 299 -8.10 -38.54 13.71
N ILE A 300 -8.63 -37.48 14.34
CA ILE A 300 -9.65 -37.59 15.38
C ILE A 300 -10.93 -38.24 14.83
N GLY A 301 -11.38 -37.80 13.64
CA GLY A 301 -12.54 -38.40 12.97
C GLY A 301 -12.32 -39.86 12.55
N LEU A 302 -11.13 -40.18 12.02
CA LEU A 302 -10.74 -41.55 11.68
C LEU A 302 -10.73 -42.46 12.91
N ALA A 303 -10.22 -41.96 14.05
CA ALA A 303 -10.19 -42.70 15.30
C ALA A 303 -11.60 -43.07 15.78
N GLN A 304 -12.60 -42.19 15.58
CA GLN A 304 -14.02 -42.50 15.87
C GLN A 304 -14.59 -43.63 15.01
N LEU A 305 -13.99 -43.86 13.82
CA LEU A 305 -14.33 -44.97 12.93
C LEU A 305 -13.49 -46.23 13.19
N GLY A 306 -12.66 -46.22 14.23
CA GLY A 306 -11.73 -47.32 14.56
C GLY A 306 -10.47 -47.35 13.70
N LEU A 307 -10.17 -46.30 12.93
CA LEU A 307 -9.00 -46.19 12.07
C LEU A 307 -7.95 -45.28 12.74
N ASN A 308 -6.77 -45.82 13.06
CA ASN A 308 -5.70 -45.07 13.75
C ASN A 308 -4.37 -45.15 12.98
N PRO A 309 -4.25 -44.47 11.82
CA PRO A 309 -3.02 -44.51 11.02
C PRO A 309 -1.83 -43.83 11.71
N VAL A 310 -2.09 -42.84 12.57
CA VAL A 310 -1.09 -42.14 13.40
C VAL A 310 -1.65 -41.92 14.82
N PRO A 311 -0.78 -41.65 15.83
CA PRO A 311 -1.24 -41.40 17.19
C PRO A 311 -2.27 -40.26 17.28
N CYS A 312 -3.41 -40.52 17.90
CA CYS A 312 -4.43 -39.50 18.18
C CYS A 312 -4.28 -39.02 19.63
N ILE A 313 -3.29 -38.16 19.88
CA ILE A 313 -2.97 -37.65 21.22
C ILE A 313 -3.70 -36.32 21.42
N ALA A 314 -4.47 -36.24 22.51
CA ALA A 314 -5.31 -35.10 22.84
C ALA A 314 -4.49 -33.95 23.45
N GLU A 315 -4.54 -32.76 22.85
CA GLU A 315 -3.97 -31.51 23.41
C GLU A 315 -5.05 -30.52 23.89
N HIS A 316 -4.72 -29.46 24.63
CA HIS A 316 -5.77 -28.57 25.13
C HIS A 316 -6.64 -28.01 23.97
N PRO A 317 -7.99 -28.07 24.05
CA PRO A 317 -8.88 -27.81 22.90
C PRO A 317 -8.70 -26.40 22.30
N VAL A 318 -8.37 -25.41 23.12
CA VAL A 318 -8.08 -24.04 22.63
C VAL A 318 -6.82 -23.98 21.76
N SER A 319 -5.78 -24.75 22.10
CA SER A 319 -4.52 -24.80 21.36
C SER A 319 -4.69 -25.52 20.02
N GLU A 320 -5.30 -26.72 20.05
CA GLU A 320 -5.66 -27.47 18.85
C GLU A 320 -6.56 -26.66 17.91
N ALA A 321 -7.52 -25.90 18.47
CA ALA A 321 -8.40 -25.03 17.71
C ALA A 321 -7.65 -23.89 17.02
N LEU A 322 -6.77 -23.19 17.75
CA LEU A 322 -5.95 -22.12 17.21
C LEU A 322 -5.08 -22.65 16.05
N PHE A 323 -4.37 -23.75 16.28
CA PHE A 323 -3.53 -24.42 15.30
C PHE A 323 -4.32 -24.74 14.01
N ASN A 324 -5.45 -25.44 14.14
CA ASN A 324 -6.25 -25.85 12.99
C ASN A 324 -6.93 -24.68 12.28
N PHE A 325 -7.38 -23.66 13.03
CA PHE A 325 -7.99 -22.47 12.45
C PHE A 325 -7.01 -21.67 11.59
N VAL A 326 -5.80 -21.41 12.10
CA VAL A 326 -4.77 -20.68 11.35
C VAL A 326 -4.36 -21.48 10.11
N ASN A 327 -4.18 -22.80 10.23
CA ASN A 327 -3.84 -23.64 9.09
C ASN A 327 -4.96 -23.73 8.05
N ALA A 328 -6.23 -23.74 8.47
CA ALA A 328 -7.36 -23.62 7.54
C ALA A 328 -7.34 -22.30 6.77
N TRP A 329 -6.90 -21.22 7.42
CA TRP A 329 -6.68 -19.93 6.76
C TRP A 329 -5.52 -20.01 5.77
N SER A 330 -4.39 -20.60 6.18
CA SER A 330 -3.23 -20.84 5.33
C SER A 330 -3.61 -21.59 4.05
N LEU A 331 -4.46 -22.62 4.16
CA LEU A 331 -4.94 -23.44 3.05
C LEU A 331 -5.52 -22.58 1.92
N MET A 332 -6.36 -21.63 2.28
CA MET A 332 -7.07 -20.74 1.34
C MET A 332 -6.14 -19.85 0.52
N PHE A 333 -4.89 -19.60 0.96
CA PHE A 333 -3.98 -18.78 0.18
C PHE A 333 -3.55 -19.43 -1.14
N TRP A 334 -3.70 -20.75 -1.34
CA TRP A 334 -3.36 -21.37 -2.63
C TRP A 334 -4.16 -20.79 -3.80
N PRO A 335 -5.51 -20.91 -3.85
CA PRO A 335 -6.29 -20.31 -4.93
C PRO A 335 -6.14 -18.78 -4.99
N VAL A 336 -5.91 -18.10 -3.86
CA VAL A 336 -5.62 -16.66 -3.83
C VAL A 336 -4.32 -16.32 -4.56
N MET A 337 -3.23 -17.07 -4.32
CA MET A 337 -1.94 -16.88 -4.98
C MET A 337 -2.01 -17.20 -6.49
N VAL A 338 -2.94 -18.07 -6.89
CA VAL A 338 -3.21 -18.38 -8.31
C VAL A 338 -3.98 -17.25 -8.99
N ALA A 339 -5.00 -16.71 -8.32
CA ALA A 339 -5.84 -15.61 -8.83
C ALA A 339 -5.16 -14.23 -8.74
N ASP A 340 -4.06 -14.10 -8.01
CA ASP A 340 -3.31 -12.86 -7.88
C ASP A 340 -2.65 -12.43 -9.21
N PRO A 341 -2.99 -11.24 -9.76
CA PRO A 341 -2.39 -10.74 -11.01
C PRO A 341 -0.87 -10.59 -10.97
N LEU A 342 -0.31 -10.24 -9.80
CA LEU A 342 1.15 -10.14 -9.62
C LEU A 342 1.80 -11.50 -9.35
N GLY A 343 1.00 -12.51 -9.05
CA GLY A 343 1.45 -13.89 -8.81
C GLY A 343 2.19 -14.50 -10.00
N ARG A 344 1.97 -13.99 -11.23
CA ARG A 344 2.72 -14.41 -12.43
C ARG A 344 4.24 -14.23 -12.31
N ARG A 345 4.69 -13.29 -11.48
CA ARG A 345 6.12 -13.03 -11.21
C ARG A 345 6.75 -14.05 -10.26
N VAL A 346 5.95 -14.96 -9.71
CA VAL A 346 6.40 -16.06 -8.84
C VAL A 346 6.20 -17.38 -9.58
N PRO A 347 7.25 -17.93 -10.23
CA PRO A 347 7.12 -19.12 -11.07
C PRO A 347 6.72 -20.36 -10.26
N ASN A 348 7.34 -20.59 -9.10
CA ASN A 348 7.07 -21.75 -8.25
C ASN A 348 6.41 -21.32 -6.94
N LYS A 349 5.07 -21.30 -6.91
CA LYS A 349 4.27 -20.94 -5.73
C LYS A 349 4.12 -22.09 -4.73
N PHE A 350 4.11 -23.33 -5.22
CA PHE A 350 3.77 -24.52 -4.44
C PHE A 350 4.67 -24.72 -3.20
N PRO A 351 6.02 -24.66 -3.29
CA PRO A 351 6.86 -24.81 -2.09
C PRO A 351 6.63 -23.72 -1.04
N ILE A 352 6.32 -22.49 -1.50
CA ILE A 352 6.02 -21.38 -0.60
C ILE A 352 4.69 -21.65 0.11
N TRP A 353 3.65 -22.06 -0.64
CA TRP A 353 2.36 -22.40 -0.06
C TRP A 353 2.43 -23.58 0.92
N VAL A 354 3.17 -24.64 0.60
CA VAL A 354 3.43 -25.76 1.52
C VAL A 354 4.15 -25.27 2.77
N GLY A 355 5.18 -24.44 2.63
CA GLY A 355 5.84 -23.81 3.77
C GLY A 355 4.88 -22.95 4.60
N THR A 356 3.94 -22.26 3.96
CA THR A 356 2.88 -21.49 4.63
C THR A 356 1.89 -22.38 5.40
N GLN A 357 1.68 -23.65 5.01
CA GLN A 357 0.82 -24.59 5.78
C GLN A 357 1.42 -25.01 7.13
N PHE A 358 2.74 -24.89 7.31
CA PHE A 358 3.40 -25.36 8.54
C PHE A 358 4.08 -24.24 9.32
N LEU A 359 4.51 -23.19 8.61
CA LEU A 359 5.24 -22.06 9.16
C LEU A 359 4.67 -20.72 8.67
N THR A 360 3.40 -20.69 8.25
CA THR A 360 2.57 -19.49 8.11
C THR A 360 3.29 -18.27 7.47
N ASN A 361 3.61 -17.22 8.25
CA ASN A 361 4.27 -16.00 7.79
C ASN A 361 5.80 -16.07 7.79
N VAL A 362 6.41 -17.20 8.10
CA VAL A 362 7.80 -17.45 7.70
C VAL A 362 7.88 -17.61 6.17
N PHE A 363 6.84 -18.15 5.53
CA PHE A 363 6.85 -18.38 4.08
C PHE A 363 6.00 -17.38 3.29
N LEU A 364 4.84 -16.95 3.79
CA LEU A 364 3.94 -16.11 3.00
C LEU A 364 4.57 -14.75 2.57
N PRO A 365 5.33 -14.02 3.40
CA PRO A 365 6.02 -12.80 2.99
C PRO A 365 7.05 -13.01 1.89
N ILE A 366 7.61 -14.22 1.72
CA ILE A 366 8.50 -14.54 0.59
C ILE A 366 7.72 -14.40 -0.71
N TYR A 367 6.50 -14.95 -0.77
CA TYR A 367 5.62 -14.75 -1.92
C TYR A 367 5.31 -13.27 -2.15
N LEU A 368 4.96 -12.54 -1.08
CA LEU A 368 4.65 -11.11 -1.15
C LEU A 368 5.85 -10.28 -1.65
N ALA A 369 7.07 -10.63 -1.27
CA ALA A 369 8.27 -9.97 -1.74
C ALA A 369 8.55 -10.27 -3.22
N LEU A 370 8.39 -11.53 -3.64
CA LEU A 370 8.67 -11.97 -5.00
C LEU A 370 7.66 -11.44 -6.03
N ARG A 371 6.37 -11.34 -5.66
CA ARG A 371 5.32 -10.76 -6.54
C ARG A 371 5.51 -9.24 -6.78
N LEU A 372 6.20 -8.56 -5.87
CA LEU A 372 6.48 -7.13 -5.95
C LEU A 372 7.74 -6.78 -6.76
N ARG A 373 8.41 -7.76 -7.36
CA ARG A 373 9.56 -7.49 -8.23
C ARG A 373 9.13 -6.70 -9.46
N PRO A 374 9.92 -5.72 -9.92
CA PRO A 374 9.70 -5.06 -11.21
C PRO A 374 9.64 -6.09 -12.33
N ASP A 375 8.85 -5.81 -13.36
CA ASP A 375 8.92 -6.62 -14.57
C ASP A 375 10.31 -6.44 -15.20
N PRO A 376 10.92 -7.51 -15.76
CA PRO A 376 12.16 -7.37 -16.48
C PRO A 376 11.97 -6.35 -17.61
N PRO A 377 12.98 -5.50 -17.88
CA PRO A 377 12.91 -4.60 -19.02
C PRO A 377 12.58 -5.42 -20.27
N ALA A 378 11.60 -4.95 -21.04
CA ALA A 378 11.26 -5.60 -22.31
C ALA A 378 12.56 -5.80 -23.08
N ALA A 379 12.84 -7.04 -23.49
CA ALA A 379 13.97 -7.30 -24.37
C ALA A 379 13.87 -6.31 -25.53
N SER A 380 14.94 -5.57 -25.79
CA SER A 380 15.03 -4.59 -26.86
C SER A 380 14.41 -5.22 -28.12
N ALA A 381 13.47 -4.51 -28.73
CA ALA A 381 12.79 -4.90 -29.95
C ALA A 381 13.73 -4.85 -31.18
N ASP A 382 14.98 -5.30 -31.03
CA ASP A 382 16.00 -5.32 -32.08
C ASP A 382 16.07 -6.66 -32.83
N ASP A 383 15.36 -7.70 -32.36
CA ASP A 383 15.32 -9.03 -33.01
C ASP A 383 13.96 -9.39 -33.66
N ALA A 384 12.99 -8.47 -33.68
CA ALA A 384 11.71 -8.66 -34.37
C ALA A 384 11.53 -7.68 -35.53
N SER A 385 12.23 -7.96 -36.63
CA SER A 385 11.86 -7.36 -37.92
C SER A 385 10.42 -7.77 -38.29
N SER A 386 9.64 -6.79 -38.73
CA SER A 386 8.28 -6.85 -39.28
C SER A 386 7.11 -7.14 -38.32
N GLY A 387 6.45 -6.05 -37.89
CA GLY A 387 5.14 -6.10 -37.25
C GLY A 387 4.82 -4.81 -36.50
N SER A 388 4.08 -3.90 -37.14
CA SER A 388 3.55 -2.68 -36.51
C SER A 388 2.65 -3.04 -35.32
N GLY A 389 3.09 -2.73 -34.10
CA GLY A 389 2.31 -2.86 -32.89
C GLY A 389 2.69 -1.74 -31.93
N SER A 390 1.77 -0.80 -31.72
CA SER A 390 1.85 0.24 -30.71
C SER A 390 2.15 -0.39 -29.35
N ALA A 391 3.22 0.08 -28.69
CA ALA A 391 3.54 -0.27 -27.32
C ALA A 391 2.56 0.47 -26.40
N ALA A 392 1.34 -0.07 -26.30
CA ALA A 392 0.38 0.36 -25.30
C ALA A 392 1.01 0.18 -23.90
N ALA A 393 0.81 1.19 -23.04
CA ALA A 393 1.08 1.08 -21.61
C ALA A 393 0.54 -0.27 -21.08
N PRO A 394 1.22 -0.94 -20.14
CA PRO A 394 0.75 -2.23 -19.65
C PRO A 394 -0.62 -2.04 -19.03
N ALA A 395 -1.65 -2.40 -19.79
CA ALA A 395 -3.01 -2.55 -19.31
C ALA A 395 -2.90 -3.41 -18.04
N GLN A 396 -3.53 -2.96 -16.95
CA GLN A 396 -3.69 -3.78 -15.76
C GLN A 396 -4.16 -5.16 -16.24
N ALA A 397 -3.33 -6.18 -16.04
CA ALA A 397 -3.67 -7.52 -16.49
C ALA A 397 -5.06 -7.84 -15.93
N PRO A 398 -6.01 -8.30 -16.78
CA PRO A 398 -7.36 -8.56 -16.34
C PRO A 398 -7.32 -9.45 -15.10
N PRO A 399 -8.20 -9.23 -14.10
CA PRO A 399 -8.20 -10.02 -12.88
C PRO A 399 -8.23 -11.50 -13.24
N THR A 400 -7.21 -12.25 -12.81
CA THR A 400 -7.14 -13.68 -13.07
C THR A 400 -8.32 -14.32 -12.36
N ALA A 401 -9.22 -14.95 -13.14
CA ALA A 401 -10.38 -15.63 -12.57
C ALA A 401 -9.93 -16.67 -11.54
N LEU A 402 -10.74 -16.85 -10.49
CA LEU A 402 -10.52 -17.91 -9.51
C LEU A 402 -10.46 -19.28 -10.21
N PRO A 403 -9.54 -20.17 -9.80
CA PRO A 403 -9.50 -21.52 -10.35
C PRO A 403 -10.80 -22.26 -10.01
N SER A 404 -11.25 -23.17 -10.90
CA SER A 404 -12.51 -23.91 -10.72
C SER A 404 -12.58 -24.74 -9.44
N TYR A 405 -11.43 -25.11 -8.87
CA TYR A 405 -11.33 -25.83 -7.60
C TYR A 405 -11.34 -24.92 -6.36
N ALA A 406 -11.36 -23.59 -6.51
CA ALA A 406 -11.38 -22.65 -5.39
C ALA A 406 -12.50 -22.92 -4.36
N PRO A 407 -13.74 -23.28 -4.76
CA PRO A 407 -14.79 -23.60 -3.81
C PRO A 407 -14.47 -24.77 -2.87
N ILE A 408 -13.67 -25.75 -3.33
CA ILE A 408 -13.25 -26.88 -2.49
C ILE A 408 -12.37 -26.38 -1.34
N PHE A 409 -11.39 -25.51 -1.65
CA PHE A 409 -10.51 -24.92 -0.64
C PHE A 409 -11.28 -24.03 0.33
N GLY A 410 -12.19 -23.20 -0.17
CA GLY A 410 -13.06 -22.36 0.66
C GLY A 410 -13.98 -23.19 1.57
N GLY A 411 -14.58 -24.26 1.04
CA GLY A 411 -15.48 -25.13 1.78
C GLY A 411 -14.77 -25.95 2.87
N VAL A 412 -13.62 -26.55 2.54
CA VAL A 412 -12.80 -27.27 3.53
C VAL A 412 -12.33 -26.34 4.63
N ALA A 413 -11.79 -25.17 4.28
CA ALA A 413 -11.33 -24.20 5.26
C ALA A 413 -12.47 -23.70 6.15
N LEU A 414 -13.64 -23.37 5.57
CA LEU A 414 -14.81 -22.94 6.34
C LEU A 414 -15.27 -24.02 7.33
N ALA A 415 -15.33 -25.27 6.90
CA ALA A 415 -15.71 -26.39 7.75
C ALA A 415 -14.72 -26.57 8.91
N VAL A 416 -13.42 -26.63 8.62
CA VAL A 416 -12.38 -26.75 9.66
C VAL A 416 -12.40 -25.54 10.60
N GLY A 417 -12.56 -24.32 10.08
CA GLY A 417 -12.62 -23.11 10.88
C GLY A 417 -13.84 -23.09 11.81
N ALA A 418 -15.01 -23.48 11.32
CA ALA A 418 -16.22 -23.60 12.13
C ALA A 418 -16.06 -24.68 13.22
N VAL A 419 -15.48 -25.84 12.87
CA VAL A 419 -15.14 -26.89 13.84
C VAL A 419 -14.15 -26.35 14.87
N SER A 420 -13.11 -25.61 14.49
CA SER A 420 -12.15 -25.03 15.43
C SER A 420 -12.80 -24.04 16.39
N VAL A 421 -13.72 -23.18 15.93
CA VAL A 421 -14.47 -22.29 16.82
C VAL A 421 -15.28 -23.09 17.82
N TRP A 422 -16.03 -24.10 17.35
CA TRP A 422 -16.77 -24.99 18.25
C TRP A 422 -15.85 -25.77 19.21
N TRP A 423 -14.69 -26.24 18.72
CA TRP A 423 -13.72 -27.01 19.47
C TRP A 423 -13.14 -26.20 20.63
N ALA A 424 -12.74 -24.96 20.35
CA ALA A 424 -12.25 -24.03 21.38
C ALA A 424 -13.28 -23.78 22.48
N LEU A 425 -14.56 -23.70 22.12
CA LEU A 425 -15.64 -23.32 23.05
C LEU A 425 -16.18 -24.50 23.86
N GLU A 426 -16.37 -25.67 23.22
CA GLU A 426 -17.19 -26.76 23.78
C GLU A 426 -16.49 -28.12 23.83
N ALA A 427 -15.47 -28.36 22.99
CA ALA A 427 -14.83 -29.68 22.98
C ALA A 427 -14.09 -29.93 24.30
N ARG A 428 -14.15 -31.18 24.79
CA ARG A 428 -13.46 -31.67 25.99
C ARG A 428 -13.89 -30.91 27.26
N PRO A 429 -15.03 -31.28 27.87
CA PRO A 429 -15.57 -30.60 29.05
C PRO A 429 -14.58 -30.49 30.22
N GLU A 430 -13.61 -31.41 30.31
CA GLU A 430 -12.53 -31.41 31.29
C GLU A 430 -11.59 -30.19 31.20
N ALA A 431 -11.60 -29.46 30.07
CA ALA A 431 -10.84 -28.21 29.90
C ALA A 431 -11.49 -26.99 30.60
N GLY A 432 -12.66 -27.18 31.20
CA GLY A 432 -13.36 -26.15 31.98
C GLY A 432 -14.32 -25.28 31.16
N ASP A 433 -14.85 -24.26 31.84
CA ASP A 433 -15.81 -23.32 31.29
C ASP A 433 -15.16 -22.27 30.36
N LEU A 434 -15.97 -21.38 29.79
CA LEU A 434 -15.50 -20.33 28.89
C LEU A 434 -14.45 -19.40 29.54
N ALA A 435 -14.56 -19.15 30.84
CA ALA A 435 -13.62 -18.31 31.57
C ALA A 435 -12.25 -19.00 31.71
N ALA A 436 -12.23 -20.29 32.04
CA ALA A 436 -11.01 -21.10 32.10
C ALA A 436 -10.35 -21.19 30.72
N ARG A 437 -11.13 -21.38 29.66
CA ARG A 437 -10.63 -21.44 28.27
C ARG A 437 -10.03 -20.11 27.81
N TRP A 438 -10.68 -18.99 28.13
CA TRP A 438 -10.14 -17.66 27.85
C TRP A 438 -8.86 -17.38 28.65
N ALA A 439 -8.82 -17.75 29.93
CA ALA A 439 -7.62 -17.62 30.76
C ALA A 439 -6.47 -18.44 30.16
N TYR A 440 -6.72 -19.69 29.75
CA TYR A 440 -5.75 -20.53 29.05
C TYR A 440 -5.25 -19.86 27.77
N PHE A 441 -6.15 -19.39 26.90
CA PHE A 441 -5.80 -18.71 25.65
C PHE A 441 -4.89 -17.50 25.89
N SER A 442 -5.26 -16.64 26.84
CA SER A 442 -4.49 -15.44 27.17
C SER A 442 -3.11 -15.78 27.74
N GLY A 443 -3.04 -16.82 28.59
CA GLY A 443 -1.78 -17.34 29.12
C GLY A 443 -0.89 -17.91 28.01
N LEU A 444 -1.49 -18.62 27.05
CA LEU A 444 -0.81 -19.20 25.90
C LEU A 444 -0.14 -18.11 25.05
N LEU A 445 -0.88 -17.07 24.66
CA LEU A 445 -0.33 -15.92 23.89
C LEU A 445 0.74 -15.11 24.66
N ALA A 446 0.71 -15.14 25.99
CA ALA A 446 1.65 -14.41 26.83
C ALA A 446 2.94 -15.18 27.14
N SER A 447 2.95 -16.51 26.95
CA SER A 447 4.04 -17.37 27.43
C SER A 447 4.63 -18.31 26.38
N SER A 448 3.86 -18.67 25.34
CA SER A 448 4.32 -19.56 24.27
C SER A 448 4.68 -18.78 23.01
N ARG A 449 5.88 -19.01 22.49
CA ARG A 449 6.35 -18.39 21.23
C ARG A 449 5.52 -18.85 20.04
N VAL A 450 5.17 -20.14 19.99
CA VAL A 450 4.44 -20.74 18.86
C VAL A 450 3.04 -20.17 18.78
N ASP A 451 2.32 -20.16 19.90
CA ASP A 451 0.93 -19.70 19.93
C ASP A 451 0.81 -18.19 19.82
N TRP A 452 1.74 -17.46 20.44
CA TRP A 452 1.86 -16.03 20.20
C TRP A 452 2.09 -15.74 18.71
N ALA A 453 2.95 -16.52 18.04
CA ALA A 453 3.18 -16.39 16.60
C ALA A 453 1.89 -16.65 15.81
N PHE A 454 1.10 -17.69 16.16
CA PHE A 454 -0.21 -17.91 15.53
C PHE A 454 -1.17 -16.71 15.70
N GLY A 455 -1.18 -16.04 16.85
CA GLY A 455 -1.97 -14.82 17.06
C GLY A 455 -1.50 -13.65 16.18
N VAL A 456 -0.19 -13.45 16.08
CA VAL A 456 0.40 -12.46 15.16
C VAL A 456 0.08 -12.84 13.71
N ASP A 457 0.12 -14.12 13.38
CA ASP A 457 -0.08 -14.61 12.03
C ASP A 457 -1.52 -14.47 11.55
N ALA A 458 -2.49 -14.76 12.40
CA ALA A 458 -3.90 -14.49 12.13
C ALA A 458 -4.15 -13.00 11.87
N SER A 459 -3.48 -12.12 12.63
CA SER A 459 -3.57 -10.67 12.44
C SER A 459 -2.97 -10.22 11.11
N LEU A 460 -1.79 -10.74 10.76
CA LEU A 460 -1.15 -10.46 9.48
C LEU A 460 -1.93 -11.06 8.31
N TYR A 461 -2.54 -12.24 8.48
CA TYR A 461 -3.40 -12.86 7.48
C TYR A 461 -4.62 -12.01 7.16
N ALA A 462 -5.21 -11.33 8.14
CA ALA A 462 -6.27 -10.36 7.87
C ALA A 462 -5.78 -9.23 6.94
N VAL A 463 -4.56 -8.72 7.17
CA VAL A 463 -3.94 -7.69 6.31
C VAL A 463 -3.65 -8.23 4.91
N TRP A 464 -3.03 -9.41 4.82
CA TRP A 464 -2.67 -10.03 3.54
C TRP A 464 -3.91 -10.45 2.74
N GLN A 465 -4.94 -10.96 3.41
CA GLN A 465 -6.25 -11.22 2.82
C GLN A 465 -6.80 -9.96 2.18
N ALA A 466 -6.93 -8.87 2.96
CA ALA A 466 -7.50 -7.62 2.46
C ALA A 466 -6.75 -7.06 1.25
N TRP A 467 -5.41 -7.22 1.25
CA TRP A 467 -4.54 -6.78 0.17
C TRP A 467 -4.62 -7.68 -1.07
N LEU A 468 -4.47 -9.01 -0.91
CA LEU A 468 -4.46 -9.96 -2.02
C LEU A 468 -5.82 -10.09 -2.69
N LEU A 469 -6.90 -10.18 -1.91
CA LEU A 469 -8.26 -10.20 -2.46
C LEU A 469 -8.62 -8.89 -3.15
N GLY A 470 -8.11 -7.75 -2.62
CA GLY A 470 -8.25 -6.46 -3.31
C GLY A 470 -7.55 -6.43 -4.66
N ALA A 471 -6.33 -6.98 -4.73
CA ALA A 471 -5.61 -7.11 -6.00
C ALA A 471 -6.30 -8.07 -6.99
N ALA A 472 -7.03 -9.07 -6.49
CA ALA A 472 -7.83 -9.99 -7.29
C ALA A 472 -9.24 -9.46 -7.63
N GLY A 473 -9.58 -8.21 -7.26
CA GLY A 473 -10.85 -7.58 -7.60
C GLY A 473 -12.03 -7.97 -6.72
N ALA A 474 -11.80 -8.56 -5.54
CA ALA A 474 -12.88 -8.94 -4.63
C ALA A 474 -13.56 -7.71 -3.99
N ALA A 475 -14.88 -7.80 -3.76
CA ALA A 475 -15.64 -6.77 -3.05
C ALA A 475 -15.16 -6.56 -1.59
N PRO A 476 -15.36 -5.37 -0.99
CA PRO A 476 -14.94 -5.07 0.39
C PRO A 476 -15.39 -6.08 1.45
N LEU A 477 -16.61 -6.62 1.32
CA LEU A 477 -17.16 -7.62 2.26
C LEU A 477 -16.24 -8.85 2.39
N TYR A 478 -15.66 -9.33 1.29
CA TYR A 478 -14.76 -10.49 1.30
C TYR A 478 -13.37 -10.17 1.83
N ARG A 479 -12.93 -8.92 1.63
CA ARG A 479 -11.59 -8.45 1.97
C ARG A 479 -11.44 -8.20 3.47
N PHE A 480 -12.45 -7.61 4.09
CA PHE A 480 -12.35 -7.04 5.43
C PHE A 480 -13.05 -7.86 6.52
N VAL A 481 -13.71 -8.97 6.16
CA VAL A 481 -14.17 -9.98 7.13
C VAL A 481 -13.08 -11.06 7.22
N PRO A 482 -12.22 -11.05 8.26
CA PRO A 482 -11.07 -11.95 8.31
C PRO A 482 -11.52 -13.41 8.35
N PHE A 483 -10.78 -14.28 7.66
CA PHE A 483 -11.08 -15.70 7.47
C PHE A 483 -12.36 -15.97 6.68
N PHE A 484 -13.53 -15.62 7.24
CA PHE A 484 -14.84 -15.94 6.67
C PHE A 484 -15.10 -15.23 5.35
N GLY A 485 -14.62 -13.99 5.18
CA GLY A 485 -14.72 -13.26 3.91
C GLY A 485 -13.93 -13.93 2.79
N MET A 486 -12.73 -14.44 3.09
CA MET A 486 -11.94 -15.20 2.12
C MET A 486 -12.61 -16.53 1.77
N ALA A 487 -13.10 -17.26 2.77
CA ALA A 487 -13.80 -18.52 2.53
C ALA A 487 -15.05 -18.33 1.66
N ALA A 488 -15.86 -17.30 1.97
CA ALA A 488 -17.05 -16.96 1.19
C ALA A 488 -16.72 -16.54 -0.25
N TRP A 489 -15.64 -15.80 -0.46
CA TRP A 489 -15.17 -15.43 -1.79
C TRP A 489 -14.74 -16.64 -2.61
N LEU A 490 -13.98 -17.56 -2.01
CA LEU A 490 -13.56 -18.78 -2.68
C LEU A 490 -14.75 -19.69 -3.04
N LEU A 491 -15.80 -19.71 -2.21
CA LEU A 491 -17.02 -20.48 -2.47
C LEU A 491 -17.82 -19.98 -3.68
N ARG A 492 -17.71 -18.69 -4.06
CA ARG A 492 -18.31 -18.18 -5.31
C ARG A 492 -17.66 -18.75 -6.57
N GLY A 493 -16.41 -19.23 -6.48
CA GLY A 493 -15.68 -19.73 -7.63
C GLY A 493 -15.47 -18.65 -8.71
N SER A 494 -15.56 -19.03 -9.99
CA SER A 494 -15.30 -18.15 -11.12
C SER A 494 -16.50 -17.32 -11.59
N GLU A 495 -17.56 -17.19 -10.79
CA GLU A 495 -18.71 -16.37 -11.16
C GLU A 495 -18.28 -14.90 -11.36
N GLN A 496 -18.67 -14.32 -12.51
CA GLN A 496 -18.31 -12.98 -12.96
C GLN A 496 -18.64 -11.89 -11.92
N PRO A 497 -17.90 -10.77 -11.89
CA PRO A 497 -18.20 -9.66 -11.00
C PRO A 497 -19.63 -9.18 -11.26
N ASP A 498 -20.36 -8.95 -10.17
CA ASP A 498 -21.74 -8.49 -10.17
C ASP A 498 -21.87 -7.26 -11.09
N GLU A 499 -22.53 -7.43 -12.24
CA GLU A 499 -22.99 -6.33 -13.07
C GLU A 499 -23.90 -5.48 -12.17
N PRO A 500 -23.64 -4.17 -11.97
CA PRO A 500 -24.55 -3.35 -11.18
C PRO A 500 -25.91 -3.40 -11.85
N ALA A 501 -26.92 -3.85 -11.11
CA ALA A 501 -28.30 -3.88 -11.60
C ALA A 501 -28.66 -2.50 -12.17
N ALA A 502 -28.97 -2.49 -13.47
CA ALA A 502 -29.33 -1.31 -14.26
C ALA A 502 -30.56 -0.59 -13.72
#